data_AF-A0A6J1LX50-F1
#
_entry.id   AF-A0A6J1LX50-F1
#
_cell.length_a   1.000
_cell.length_b   1.000
_cell.length_c   1.000
_cell.angle_alpha   90.00
_cell.angle_beta   90.00
_cell.angle_gamma   90.00
#
_symmetry.space_group_name_H-M   'P 1'
#
loop_
_entity.id
_entity.type
_entity.pdbx_description
1 polymer ?
#
loop_
_entity_poly.entity_id
_entity_poly.type
_entity_poly.pdbx_seq_one_letter_code
_entity_poly.pdbx_strand_id
1 'polypeptide(L)'
;MANMHEGLVTIIILLYQLLLYVRSINPIKRAALLLIIHNVFMYHIINRFKHLAQTSINSFGPVNTFYYVPLVYEEPVMYQANEDMHLVLKSATWKFLETLFRHHLALLLPFLLALLVPRCKLVYVSSLVILSNLAMCICFIYSMWKWLMLSGLSLSLHLVPIFFLGPVVQLLFMFRFAAHMLLNLWIVV
;
A
#
# COMPACT_ATOMS: atom_id res chain seq x y z
N MET A 1 7.46 -19.49 36.46
CA MET A 1 8.27 -19.62 35.22
C MET A 1 7.69 -20.64 34.23
N ALA A 2 7.05 -21.74 34.67
CA ALA A 2 6.41 -22.72 33.78
C ALA A 2 5.34 -22.14 32.82
N ASN A 3 4.42 -21.30 33.30
CA ASN A 3 3.35 -20.72 32.47
C ASN A 3 3.86 -19.82 31.32
N MET A 4 4.98 -19.12 31.50
CA MET A 4 5.56 -18.29 30.44
C MET A 4 6.17 -19.16 29.34
N HIS A 5 6.79 -20.28 29.71
CA HIS A 5 7.39 -21.21 28.76
C HIS A 5 6.32 -21.99 27.97
N GLU A 6 5.24 -22.41 28.61
CA GLU A 6 4.09 -23.04 27.93
C GLU A 6 3.39 -22.07 26.98
N GLY A 7 3.23 -20.80 27.39
CA GLY A 7 2.70 -19.75 26.52
C GLY A 7 3.56 -19.52 25.27
N LEU A 8 4.89 -19.44 25.44
CA LEU A 8 5.84 -19.26 24.34
C LEU A 8 5.80 -20.45 23.35
N VAL A 9 5.77 -21.68 23.86
CA VAL A 9 5.67 -22.89 23.04
C VAL A 9 4.35 -22.93 22.26
N THR A 10 3.24 -22.57 22.91
CA THR A 10 1.92 -22.52 22.27
C THR A 10 1.89 -21.48 21.13
N ILE A 11 2.49 -20.30 21.36
CA ILE A 11 2.64 -19.27 20.34
C ILE A 11 3.46 -19.80 19.15
N ILE A 12 4.58 -20.46 19.41
CA ILE A 12 5.44 -21.04 18.35
C ILE A 12 4.67 -22.08 17.52
N ILE A 13 3.92 -22.97 18.18
CA ILE A 13 3.11 -24.00 17.50
C ILE A 13 2.03 -23.34 16.63
N LEU A 14 1.32 -22.33 17.15
CA LEU A 14 0.32 -21.59 16.40
C LEU A 14 0.93 -20.87 15.19
N LEU A 15 2.09 -20.23 15.36
CA LEU A 15 2.81 -19.55 14.28
C LEU A 15 3.25 -20.55 13.20
N TYR A 16 3.73 -21.72 13.61
CA TYR A 16 4.12 -22.78 12.70
C TYR A 16 2.94 -23.35 11.91
N GLN A 17 1.81 -23.60 12.57
CA GLN A 17 0.57 -24.04 11.92
C GLN A 17 0.05 -22.99 10.92
N LEU A 18 0.10 -21.72 11.29
CA LEU A 18 -0.25 -20.61 10.39
C LEU A 18 0.65 -20.60 9.14
N LEU A 19 1.97 -20.76 9.32
CA LEU A 19 2.92 -20.79 8.21
C LEU A 19 2.68 -21.99 7.28
N LEU A 20 2.41 -23.17 7.82
CA LEU A 20 2.06 -24.36 7.05
C LEU A 20 0.77 -24.16 6.26
N TYR A 21 -0.25 -23.59 6.89
CA TYR A 21 -1.51 -23.25 6.22
C TYR A 21 -1.28 -22.29 5.05
N VAL A 22 -0.52 -21.20 5.26
CA VAL A 22 -0.18 -20.23 4.21
C VAL A 22 0.62 -20.87 3.07
N ARG A 23 1.46 -21.87 3.38
CA ARG A 23 2.23 -22.62 2.36
C ARG A 23 1.34 -23.52 1.50
N SER A 24 0.22 -23.99 2.02
CA SER A 24 -0.74 -24.83 1.29
C SER A 24 -1.58 -24.07 0.26
N ILE A 25 -1.65 -22.74 0.39
CA ILE A 25 -2.37 -21.87 -0.55
C ILE A 25 -1.64 -21.82 -1.90
N ASN A 26 -2.39 -21.88 -3.00
CA ASN A 26 -1.83 -21.73 -4.34
C ASN A 26 -0.92 -20.49 -4.44
N PRO A 27 0.30 -20.60 -5.01
CA PRO A 27 1.29 -19.52 -5.04
C PRO A 27 0.75 -18.22 -5.65
N ILE A 28 -0.12 -18.28 -6.67
CA ILE A 28 -0.77 -17.10 -7.25
C ILE A 28 -1.66 -16.40 -6.23
N LYS A 29 -2.53 -17.17 -5.56
CA LYS A 29 -3.46 -16.62 -4.55
C LYS A 29 -2.71 -15.99 -3.39
N ARG A 30 -1.60 -16.62 -2.95
CA ARG A 30 -0.74 -16.06 -1.91
C ARG A 30 -0.09 -14.74 -2.34
N ALA A 31 0.46 -14.68 -3.55
CA ALA A 31 1.07 -13.45 -4.07
C ALA A 31 0.04 -12.33 -4.25
N ALA A 32 -1.16 -12.68 -4.73
CA ALA A 32 -2.27 -11.74 -4.86
C ALA A 32 -2.75 -11.21 -3.51
N LEU A 33 -2.86 -12.07 -2.49
CA LEU A 33 -3.25 -11.68 -1.14
C LEU A 33 -2.21 -10.75 -0.49
N LEU A 34 -0.92 -11.01 -0.68
CA LEU A 34 0.15 -10.09 -0.26
C LEU A 34 0.00 -8.72 -0.94
N LEU A 35 -0.30 -8.69 -2.24
CA LEU A 35 -0.52 -7.46 -2.98
C LEU A 35 -1.75 -6.69 -2.46
N ILE A 36 -2.85 -7.39 -2.15
CA ILE A 36 -4.06 -6.77 -1.56
C ILE A 36 -3.73 -6.17 -0.19
N ILE A 37 -3.12 -6.96 0.71
CA ILE A 37 -2.74 -6.50 2.05
C ILE A 37 -1.83 -5.28 1.96
N HIS A 38 -0.84 -5.33 1.07
CA HIS A 38 0.09 -4.23 0.93
C HIS A 38 -0.57 -2.98 0.34
N ASN A 39 -1.53 -3.11 -0.56
CA ASN A 39 -2.30 -1.97 -1.06
C ASN A 39 -3.17 -1.32 0.02
N VAL A 40 -3.69 -2.09 0.98
CA VAL A 40 -4.33 -1.52 2.17
C VAL A 40 -3.30 -0.81 3.03
N PHE A 41 -2.12 -1.41 3.24
CA PHE A 41 -1.03 -0.79 4.01
C PHE A 41 -0.47 0.50 3.35
N MET A 42 -0.53 0.59 2.02
CA MET A 42 -0.12 1.79 1.27
C MET A 42 -0.91 3.03 1.69
N TYR A 43 -2.14 2.90 2.19
CA TYR A 43 -2.88 4.01 2.81
C TYR A 43 -2.06 4.66 3.95
N HIS A 44 -1.54 3.84 4.86
CA HIS A 44 -0.76 4.34 6.00
C HIS A 44 0.56 4.96 5.54
N ILE A 45 1.21 4.38 4.54
CA ILE A 45 2.46 4.91 3.98
C ILE A 45 2.23 6.28 3.33
N ILE A 46 1.15 6.41 2.54
CA ILE A 46 0.76 7.66 1.89
C ILE A 46 0.42 8.72 2.96
N ASN A 47 -0.34 8.36 4.00
CA ASN A 47 -0.65 9.29 5.09
C ASN A 47 0.60 9.73 5.85
N ARG A 48 1.54 8.81 6.14
CA ARG A 48 2.84 9.16 6.73
C ARG A 48 3.62 10.15 5.86
N PHE A 49 3.61 9.98 4.54
CA PHE A 49 4.23 10.95 3.63
C PHE A 49 3.53 12.31 3.65
N LYS A 50 2.19 12.34 3.72
CA LYS A 50 1.47 13.61 3.85
C LYS A 50 1.84 14.34 5.14
N HIS A 51 1.88 13.64 6.27
CA HIS A 51 2.33 14.23 7.53
C HIS A 51 3.75 14.76 7.39
N LEU A 52 4.66 13.99 6.80
CA LEU A 52 6.04 14.45 6.54
C LEU A 52 6.05 15.74 5.72
N ALA A 53 5.25 15.80 4.65
CA ALA A 53 5.11 16.99 3.82
C ALA A 53 4.56 18.21 4.59
N GLN A 54 3.58 18.03 5.48
CA GLN A 54 3.07 19.15 6.29
C GLN A 54 4.07 19.58 7.37
N THR A 55 4.75 18.62 8.03
CA THR A 55 5.79 18.96 9.01
C THR A 55 6.94 19.74 8.39
N SER A 56 7.23 19.55 7.10
CA SER A 56 8.29 20.31 6.40
C SER A 56 8.01 21.82 6.27
N ILE A 57 6.76 22.24 6.44
CA ILE A 57 6.35 23.66 6.48
C ILE A 57 5.83 24.08 7.87
N ASN A 58 6.09 23.28 8.91
CA ASN A 58 5.59 23.50 10.27
C ASN A 58 4.06 23.70 10.34
N SER A 59 3.32 23.06 9.45
CA SER A 59 1.85 23.14 9.39
C SER A 59 1.23 21.91 10.03
N PHE A 60 0.20 22.11 10.85
CA PHE A 60 -0.67 21.06 11.38
C PHE A 60 -1.84 20.73 10.43
N GLY A 61 -1.84 21.37 9.25
CA GLY A 61 -2.84 21.33 8.19
C GLY A 61 -3.56 19.99 7.97
N PRO A 62 -4.84 19.99 7.57
CA PRO A 62 -5.62 18.77 7.38
C PRO A 62 -4.89 17.83 6.43
N VAL A 63 -4.46 16.70 6.98
CA VAL A 63 -3.84 15.60 6.23
C VAL A 63 -4.92 14.71 5.55
N ASN A 64 -6.19 15.01 5.84
CA ASN A 64 -7.34 14.20 5.46
C ASN A 64 -7.85 14.47 4.05
N THR A 65 -7.71 13.48 3.18
CA THR A 65 -8.48 13.40 1.94
C THR A 65 -9.01 12.00 1.63
N PHE A 66 -8.69 10.95 2.39
CA PHE A 66 -9.21 9.62 2.10
C PHE A 66 -10.43 9.29 2.97
N TYR A 67 -11.56 9.90 2.63
CA TYR A 67 -12.85 9.80 3.34
C TYR A 67 -13.48 8.39 3.46
N TYR A 68 -12.82 7.32 2.97
CA TYR A 68 -13.48 6.01 2.75
C TYR A 68 -12.76 4.79 3.32
N VAL A 69 -11.76 4.94 4.20
CA VAL A 69 -11.20 3.79 4.94
C VAL A 69 -11.80 3.78 6.34
N PRO A 70 -12.83 2.95 6.63
CA PRO A 70 -13.62 3.04 7.87
C PRO A 70 -12.89 2.54 9.13
N LEU A 71 -11.66 2.03 8.98
CA LEU A 71 -10.91 1.35 10.04
C LEU A 71 -9.87 2.24 10.72
N VAL A 72 -9.74 3.50 10.31
CA VAL A 72 -8.78 4.43 10.92
C VAL A 72 -9.56 5.54 11.59
N TYR A 73 -9.60 5.47 12.93
CA TYR A 73 -10.05 6.57 13.77
C TYR A 73 -8.98 7.66 13.66
N GLU A 74 -9.22 8.67 12.83
CA GLU A 74 -8.35 9.84 12.73
C GLU A 74 -8.94 10.96 13.59
N GLU A 75 -8.12 11.58 14.44
CA GLU A 75 -8.53 12.68 15.31
C GLU A 75 -9.20 13.80 14.48
N PRO A 76 -10.32 14.36 14.96
CA PRO A 76 -11.00 15.43 14.25
C PRO A 76 -10.05 16.61 14.10
N VAL A 77 -9.80 17.02 12.85
CA VAL A 77 -9.04 18.21 12.53
C VAL A 77 -9.71 19.40 13.21
N MET A 78 -9.01 20.03 14.16
CA MET A 78 -9.35 21.38 14.63
C MET A 78 -9.25 22.29 13.41
N TYR A 79 -10.40 22.66 12.83
CA TYR A 79 -10.49 23.49 11.64
C TYR A 79 -9.88 24.87 11.92
N GLN A 80 -8.59 25.06 11.67
CA GLN A 80 -7.98 26.38 11.59
C GLN A 80 -8.14 26.88 10.15
N ALA A 81 -8.86 27.99 9.99
CA ALA A 81 -9.29 28.54 8.71
C ALA A 81 -8.16 28.98 7.75
N ASN A 82 -6.88 28.78 8.12
CA ASN A 82 -5.71 29.29 7.39
C ASN A 82 -4.50 28.33 7.46
N GLU A 83 -4.71 27.02 7.47
CA GLU A 83 -3.58 26.09 7.44
C GLU A 83 -3.00 25.93 6.01
N ASP A 84 -1.77 26.38 5.83
CA ASP A 84 -1.03 26.21 4.59
C ASP A 84 -0.74 24.73 4.33
N MET A 85 -1.18 24.23 3.16
CA MET A 85 -0.77 22.92 2.66
C MET A 85 0.52 23.00 1.83
N HIS A 86 1.39 22.02 2.00
CA HIS A 86 2.62 21.89 1.22
C HIS A 86 2.35 21.85 -0.31
N LEU A 87 3.21 22.49 -1.10
CA LEU A 87 3.05 22.63 -2.57
C LEU A 87 2.95 21.30 -3.31
N VAL A 88 3.58 20.25 -2.79
CA VAL A 88 3.47 18.88 -3.32
C VAL A 88 2.04 18.36 -3.20
N LEU A 89 1.38 18.58 -2.06
CA LEU A 89 0.02 18.11 -1.81
C LEU A 89 -1.02 18.92 -2.61
N LYS A 90 -0.70 20.17 -2.95
CA LYS A 90 -1.51 21.00 -3.86
C LYS A 90 -1.38 20.60 -5.34
N SER A 91 -0.38 19.79 -5.70
CA SER A 91 -0.07 19.49 -7.10
C SER A 91 -1.11 18.60 -7.79
N ALA A 92 -1.24 18.76 -9.11
CA ALA A 92 -2.14 17.94 -9.93
C ALA A 92 -1.77 16.44 -9.88
N THR A 93 -0.47 16.13 -9.83
CA THR A 93 0.04 14.75 -9.69
C THR A 93 -0.39 14.11 -8.37
N TRP A 94 -0.38 14.88 -7.27
CA TRP A 94 -0.84 14.39 -5.98
C TRP A 94 -2.35 14.13 -5.98
N LYS A 95 -3.15 15.07 -6.48
CA LYS A 95 -4.61 14.90 -6.62
C LYS A 95 -4.98 13.71 -7.50
N PHE A 96 -4.23 13.49 -8.58
CA PHE A 96 -4.38 12.31 -9.43
C PHE A 96 -4.04 11.02 -8.67
N LEU A 97 -2.92 10.98 -7.92
CA LEU A 97 -2.55 9.84 -7.10
C LEU A 97 -3.65 9.49 -6.08
N GLU A 98 -4.19 10.48 -5.37
CA GLU A 98 -5.25 10.24 -4.39
C GLU A 98 -6.52 9.69 -5.05
N THR A 99 -6.89 10.26 -6.19
CA THR A 99 -8.05 9.80 -6.95
C THR A 99 -7.83 8.37 -7.44
N LEU A 100 -6.67 8.09 -8.03
CA LEU A 100 -6.30 6.77 -8.52
C LEU A 100 -6.27 5.75 -7.39
N PHE A 101 -5.71 6.09 -6.23
CA PHE A 101 -5.66 5.20 -5.06
C PHE A 101 -7.06 4.80 -4.59
N ARG A 102 -8.03 5.72 -4.59
CA ARG A 102 -9.42 5.40 -4.24
C ARG A 102 -10.05 4.41 -5.23
N HIS A 103 -9.88 4.65 -6.52
CA HIS A 103 -10.40 3.75 -7.55
C HIS A 103 -9.69 2.39 -7.51
N HIS A 104 -8.40 2.38 -7.18
CA HIS A 104 -7.63 1.17 -7.01
C HIS A 104 -8.11 0.32 -5.84
N LEU A 105 -8.40 0.94 -4.69
CA LEU A 105 -9.01 0.21 -3.56
C LEU A 105 -10.35 -0.42 -3.95
N ALA A 106 -11.17 0.28 -4.73
CA ALA A 106 -12.40 -0.29 -5.27
C ALA A 106 -12.13 -1.47 -6.24
N LEU A 107 -11.05 -1.40 -7.02
CA LEU A 107 -10.60 -2.47 -7.94
C LEU A 107 -10.12 -3.73 -7.19
N LEU A 108 -9.66 -3.62 -5.94
CA LEU A 108 -9.22 -4.77 -5.14
C LEU A 108 -10.34 -5.77 -4.85
N LEU A 109 -11.60 -5.30 -4.73
CA LEU A 109 -12.73 -6.19 -4.48
C LEU A 109 -13.05 -7.08 -5.70
N PRO A 110 -13.24 -6.54 -6.92
CA PRO A 110 -13.31 -7.35 -8.15
C PRO A 110 -12.11 -8.27 -8.34
N PHE A 111 -10.91 -7.82 -7.96
CA PHE A 111 -9.71 -8.66 -8.02
C PHE A 111 -9.77 -9.84 -7.05
N LEU A 112 -10.19 -9.61 -5.80
CA LEU A 112 -10.40 -10.66 -4.82
C LEU A 112 -11.46 -11.67 -5.30
N LEU A 113 -12.57 -11.19 -5.85
CA LEU A 113 -13.61 -12.04 -6.43
C LEU A 113 -13.09 -12.84 -7.63
N ALA A 114 -12.28 -12.23 -8.50
CA ALA A 114 -11.68 -12.89 -9.66
C ALA A 114 -10.68 -14.00 -9.26
N LEU A 115 -10.08 -13.94 -8.07
CA LEU A 115 -9.23 -15.00 -7.52
C LEU A 115 -10.03 -16.18 -6.94
N LEU A 116 -11.30 -15.95 -6.59
CA LEU A 116 -12.21 -16.97 -6.07
C LEU A 116 -12.94 -17.71 -7.19
N VAL A 117 -13.32 -17.00 -8.26
CA VAL A 117 -14.07 -17.58 -9.39
C VAL A 117 -13.11 -18.13 -10.45
N PRO A 118 -13.29 -19.38 -10.92
CA PRO A 118 -12.43 -19.95 -11.94
C PRO A 118 -12.53 -19.22 -13.30
N ARG A 119 -11.36 -18.73 -13.74
CA ARG A 119 -10.86 -18.55 -15.12
C ARG A 119 -11.43 -17.49 -16.06
N CYS A 120 -12.66 -16.98 -15.94
CA CYS A 120 -13.17 -16.15 -17.05
C CYS A 120 -12.63 -14.71 -17.15
N LYS A 121 -12.01 -14.11 -16.12
CA LYS A 121 -11.52 -12.70 -16.19
C LYS A 121 -10.24 -12.40 -15.39
N LEU A 122 -9.57 -13.44 -14.86
CA LEU A 122 -8.45 -13.24 -13.93
C LEU A 122 -7.30 -12.46 -14.55
N VAL A 123 -6.90 -12.78 -15.79
CA VAL A 123 -5.80 -12.08 -16.48
C VAL A 123 -6.12 -10.60 -16.66
N TYR A 124 -7.32 -10.27 -17.17
CA TYR A 124 -7.72 -8.88 -17.39
C TYR A 124 -7.74 -8.07 -16.09
N VAL A 125 -8.38 -8.58 -15.03
CA VAL A 125 -8.45 -7.89 -13.74
C VAL A 125 -7.07 -7.79 -13.09
N SER A 126 -6.24 -8.84 -13.20
CA SER A 126 -4.84 -8.82 -12.71
C SER A 126 -4.00 -7.77 -13.42
N SER A 127 -4.13 -7.64 -14.75
CA SER A 127 -3.42 -6.64 -15.53
C SER A 127 -3.84 -5.22 -15.15
N LEU A 128 -5.14 -4.98 -14.91
CA LEU A 128 -5.63 -3.68 -14.41
C LEU A 128 -5.05 -3.35 -13.03
N VAL A 129 -5.01 -4.32 -12.12
CA VAL A 129 -4.43 -4.14 -10.78
C VAL A 129 -2.93 -3.83 -10.87
N ILE A 130 -2.17 -4.54 -11.70
CA ILE A 130 -0.74 -4.27 -11.91
C ILE A 130 -0.53 -2.87 -12.51
N LEU A 131 -1.30 -2.52 -13.54
CA LEU A 131 -1.18 -1.22 -14.21
C LEU A 131 -1.51 -0.07 -13.25
N SER A 132 -2.59 -0.21 -12.48
CA SER A 132 -2.99 0.78 -11.47
C SER A 132 -1.93 0.92 -10.38
N ASN A 133 -1.39 -0.19 -9.86
CA ASN A 133 -0.30 -0.18 -8.89
C ASN A 133 0.97 0.50 -9.44
N LEU A 134 1.32 0.24 -10.70
CA LEU A 134 2.47 0.87 -11.34
C LEU A 134 2.27 2.38 -11.48
N ALA A 135 1.10 2.82 -11.95
CA ALA A 135 0.77 4.23 -12.08
C ALA A 135 0.79 4.95 -10.72
N MET A 136 0.26 4.34 -9.66
CA MET A 136 0.35 4.87 -8.30
C MET A 136 1.80 4.96 -7.82
N CYS A 137 2.62 3.93 -8.02
CA CYS A 137 4.04 3.95 -7.67
C CYS A 137 4.78 5.10 -8.35
N ILE A 138 4.59 5.28 -9.66
CA ILE A 138 5.24 6.36 -10.42
C ILE A 138 4.82 7.73 -9.87
N CYS A 139 3.53 7.95 -9.66
CA CYS A 139 3.03 9.20 -9.10
C CYS A 139 3.55 9.46 -7.68
N PHE A 140 3.72 8.40 -6.89
CA PHE A 140 4.20 8.52 -5.52
C PHE A 140 5.69 8.84 -5.48
N ILE A 141 6.51 8.12 -6.26
CA ILE A 141 7.94 8.39 -6.41
C ILE A 141 8.15 9.82 -6.93
N TYR A 142 7.38 10.26 -7.92
CA TYR A 142 7.44 11.63 -8.43
C TYR A 142 7.11 12.66 -7.34
N SER A 143 6.10 12.39 -6.51
CA SER A 143 5.73 13.28 -5.41
C SER A 143 6.81 13.34 -4.32
N MET A 144 7.44 12.21 -4.00
CA MET A 144 8.59 12.15 -3.10
C MET A 144 9.78 12.93 -3.65
N TRP A 145 10.10 12.76 -4.94
CA TRP A 145 11.14 13.51 -5.62
C TRP A 145 10.88 15.02 -5.57
N LYS A 146 9.66 15.43 -5.93
CA LYS A 146 9.25 16.84 -5.88
C LYS A 146 9.33 17.40 -4.46
N TRP A 147 8.97 16.61 -3.45
CA TRP A 147 9.13 16.99 -2.06
C TRP A 147 10.59 17.15 -1.65
N LEU A 148 11.48 16.23 -2.07
CA LEU A 148 12.92 16.30 -1.80
C LEU A 148 13.57 17.54 -2.44
N MET A 149 13.10 17.97 -3.61
CA MET A 149 13.60 19.19 -4.27
C MET A 149 13.14 20.47 -3.57
N LEU A 150 12.00 20.42 -2.88
CA LEU A 150 11.41 21.56 -2.18
C LEU A 150 11.78 21.61 -0.68
N SER A 151 12.23 20.48 -0.13
CA SER A 151 12.52 20.32 1.30
C SER A 151 14.01 20.15 1.53
N GLY A 152 14.53 20.75 2.61
CA GLY A 152 15.94 20.60 2.98
C GLY A 152 16.31 19.16 3.38
N LEU A 153 17.62 18.90 3.41
CA LEU A 153 18.24 17.59 3.68
C LEU A 153 17.86 16.97 5.05
N SER A 154 17.44 17.78 6.03
CA SER A 154 17.16 17.34 7.40
C SER A 154 16.00 16.35 7.52
N LEU A 155 15.00 16.46 6.65
CA LEU A 155 13.81 15.59 6.66
C LEU A 155 13.95 14.39 5.72
N SER A 156 14.98 14.35 4.86
CA SER A 156 15.20 13.27 3.88
C SER A 156 15.38 11.90 4.52
N LEU A 157 15.93 11.83 5.75
CA LEU A 157 16.05 10.56 6.47
C LEU A 157 14.70 9.94 6.84
N HIS A 158 13.67 10.76 7.08
CA HIS A 158 12.32 10.28 7.37
C HIS A 158 11.60 9.76 6.13
N LEU A 159 12.07 10.14 4.93
CA LEU A 159 11.55 9.64 3.65
C LEU A 159 12.02 8.21 3.37
N VAL A 160 13.21 7.82 3.85
CA VAL A 160 13.81 6.49 3.63
C VAL A 160 12.86 5.34 3.99
N PRO A 161 12.32 5.23 5.22
CA PRO A 161 11.40 4.14 5.55
C PRO A 161 10.13 4.16 4.70
N ILE A 162 9.64 5.35 4.31
CA ILE A 162 8.44 5.50 3.47
C ILE A 162 8.72 4.99 2.04
N PHE A 163 9.90 5.29 1.50
CA PHE A 163 10.30 4.84 0.16
C PHE A 163 10.49 3.32 0.10
N PHE A 164 11.17 2.74 1.08
CA PHE A 164 11.37 1.29 1.13
C PHE A 164 10.08 0.54 1.40
N LEU A 165 9.29 0.95 2.41
CA LEU A 165 8.04 0.27 2.72
C LEU A 165 6.97 0.49 1.67
N GLY A 166 7.00 1.59 0.91
CA GLY A 166 6.03 1.86 -0.14
C GLY A 166 6.49 1.36 -1.51
N PRO A 167 7.02 2.25 -2.38
CA PRO A 167 7.36 1.90 -3.75
C PRO A 167 8.19 0.63 -3.93
N VAL A 168 9.21 0.40 -3.10
CA VAL A 168 10.12 -0.75 -3.27
C VAL A 168 9.40 -2.08 -2.98
N VAL A 169 8.73 -2.20 -1.84
CA VAL A 169 7.97 -3.40 -1.49
C VAL A 169 6.81 -3.62 -2.47
N GLN A 170 6.13 -2.55 -2.89
CA GLN A 170 5.07 -2.62 -3.89
C GLN A 170 5.56 -3.17 -5.23
N LEU A 171 6.69 -2.68 -5.74
CA LEU A 171 7.31 -3.19 -6.97
C LEU A 171 7.71 -4.67 -6.84
N LEU A 172 8.27 -5.06 -5.69
CA LEU A 172 8.63 -6.45 -5.41
C LEU A 172 7.42 -7.39 -5.44
N PHE A 173 6.31 -7.00 -4.80
CA PHE A 173 5.09 -7.80 -4.81
C PHE A 173 4.43 -7.86 -6.19
N MET A 174 4.42 -6.75 -6.92
CA MET A 174 3.94 -6.74 -8.32
C MET A 174 4.76 -7.67 -9.20
N PHE A 175 6.10 -7.57 -9.14
CA PHE A 175 7.00 -8.40 -9.94
C PHE A 175 6.79 -9.90 -9.62
N ARG A 176 6.73 -10.24 -8.33
CA ARG A 176 6.48 -11.61 -7.89
C ARG A 176 5.13 -12.14 -8.36
N PHE A 177 4.08 -11.32 -8.29
CA PHE A 177 2.75 -11.71 -8.75
C PHE A 177 2.72 -11.90 -10.28
N ALA A 178 3.30 -10.96 -11.04
CA ALA A 178 3.39 -11.04 -12.50
C ALA A 178 4.19 -12.27 -12.96
N ALA A 179 5.32 -12.58 -12.30
CA ALA A 179 6.11 -13.77 -12.58
C ALA A 179 5.30 -15.06 -12.38
N HIS A 180 4.55 -15.17 -11.28
CA HIS A 180 3.68 -16.34 -11.04
C HIS A 180 2.52 -16.43 -12.04
N MET A 181 1.94 -15.29 -12.44
CA MET A 181 0.91 -15.28 -13.48
C MET A 181 1.46 -15.77 -14.82
N LEU A 182 2.63 -15.28 -15.22
CA LEU A 182 3.30 -15.69 -16.46
C LEU A 182 3.61 -17.19 -16.42
N LEU A 183 4.28 -17.68 -15.38
CA LEU A 183 4.61 -19.10 -15.27
C LEU A 183 3.39 -20.04 -15.30
N ASN A 184 2.25 -19.64 -14.72
CA ASN A 184 1.04 -20.47 -14.74
C ASN A 184 0.24 -20.36 -16.05
N LEU A 185 0.34 -19.24 -16.77
CA LEU A 185 -0.19 -19.12 -18.14
C LEU A 185 0.52 -20.11 -19.08
N TRP A 186 1.82 -20.32 -18.90
CA TRP A 186 2.61 -21.29 -19.68
C TRP A 186 2.33 -22.77 -19.37
N ILE A 187 1.66 -23.08 -18.25
CA ILE A 187 1.32 -24.47 -17.86
C ILE A 187 -0.06 -24.89 -18.41
N VAL A 188 -0.87 -23.93 -18.88
CA VAL A 188 -2.27 -24.14 -19.29
C VAL A 188 -2.48 -23.99 -20.80
N VAL A 189 -1.47 -23.52 -21.54
CA VAL A 189 -1.40 -23.53 -23.02
C VAL A 189 -0.58 -24.72 -23.46
#